data_AF-A0A803MZU3-F1
#
_entry.id   AF-A0A803MZU3-F1
#
_cell.length_a   1.000
_cell.length_b   1.000
_cell.length_c   1.000
_cell.angle_alpha   90.00
_cell.angle_beta   90.00
_cell.angle_gamma   90.00
#
_symmetry.space_group_name_H-M   'P 1'
#
loop_
_entity.id
_entity.type
_entity.pdbx_description
1 polymer ?
#
loop_
_entity_poly.entity_id
_entity_poly.type
_entity_poly.pdbx_seq_one_letter_code
_entity_poly.pdbx_strand_id
1 'polypeptide(L)'
;MTTSKRLQDRSKKKRVHDLEIVTERWKIFSKIHHLMEVIKSEPEHVISIRYLEQERRQINLPKPHRLSDFLRKSPKLFDLYKDRKGTLWVGMTPEDLLEEEEREIEAHSDKLAEYGTRILMMSIDKQIRVDKIAHFRKDFGLPFDFRNNWVHNYPNLFRLVKAEADDGGVDHEFLELVNWKNEWAITELEKRGKKFRGR
;
A
#
# COMPACT_ATOMS: atom_id res chain seq x y z
N MET A 1 6.68 22.18 -20.68
CA MET A 1 7.30 21.25 -19.72
C MET A 1 7.33 21.89 -18.34
N THR A 2 6.47 21.46 -17.41
CA THR A 2 6.51 21.94 -16.03
C THR A 2 7.73 21.36 -15.34
N THR A 3 8.73 22.20 -15.07
CA THR A 3 9.93 21.81 -14.34
C THR A 3 9.54 21.49 -12.90
N SER A 4 9.58 20.20 -12.53
CA SER A 4 9.33 19.77 -11.15
C SER A 4 10.44 20.34 -10.25
N LYS A 5 10.13 21.39 -9.49
CA LYS A 5 11.02 21.95 -8.45
C LYS A 5 11.45 20.84 -7.49
N ARG A 6 12.74 20.82 -7.11
CA ARG A 6 13.26 19.85 -6.13
C ARG A 6 12.51 20.05 -4.81
N LEU A 7 12.36 19.00 -4.01
CA LEU A 7 11.65 19.06 -2.72
C LEU A 7 12.22 20.16 -1.79
N GLN A 8 13.53 20.42 -1.89
CA GLN A 8 14.23 21.46 -1.15
C GLN A 8 13.84 22.90 -1.55
N ASP A 9 13.36 23.08 -2.79
CA ASP A 9 12.96 24.39 -3.34
C ASP A 9 11.50 24.74 -3.01
N ARG A 10 10.77 23.85 -2.34
CA ARG A 10 9.38 24.08 -1.92
C ARG A 10 9.35 24.94 -0.66
N SER A 11 8.36 25.83 -0.58
CA SER A 11 8.15 26.69 0.60
C SER A 11 8.10 25.86 1.88
N LYS A 12 8.89 26.24 2.91
CA LYS A 12 8.90 25.58 4.23
C LYS A 12 7.50 25.47 4.85
N LYS A 13 6.59 26.41 4.56
CA LYS A 13 5.20 26.40 5.04
C LYS A 13 4.34 25.29 4.43
N LYS A 14 4.76 24.69 3.31
CA LYS A 14 4.08 23.59 2.61
C LYS A 14 4.73 22.22 2.86
N ARG A 15 5.78 22.15 3.69
CA ARG A 15 6.44 20.90 4.04
C ARG A 15 5.68 20.24 5.19
N VAL A 16 5.28 19.00 4.97
CA VAL A 16 4.70 18.14 6.00
C VAL A 16 5.75 17.09 6.31
N HIS A 17 6.49 17.28 7.40
CA HIS A 17 7.68 16.47 7.71
C HIS A 17 7.35 14.98 7.79
N ASP A 18 6.24 14.63 8.43
CA ASP A 18 5.79 13.24 8.54
C ASP A 18 5.52 12.62 7.16
N LEU A 19 4.91 13.39 6.25
CA LEU A 19 4.65 12.94 4.87
C LEU A 19 5.95 12.72 4.10
N GLU A 20 6.96 13.56 4.32
CA GLU A 20 8.29 13.37 3.71
C GLU A 20 8.97 12.10 4.21
N ILE A 21 8.92 11.82 5.52
CA ILE A 21 9.45 10.58 6.09
C ILE A 21 8.76 9.37 5.46
N VAL A 22 7.42 9.39 5.41
CA VAL A 22 6.63 8.31 4.79
C VAL A 22 6.99 8.16 3.31
N THR A 23 7.14 9.26 2.57
CA THR A 23 7.50 9.24 1.15
C THR A 23 8.89 8.62 0.92
N GLU A 24 9.89 8.96 1.73
CA GLU A 24 11.23 8.37 1.61
C GLU A 24 11.24 6.88 1.95
N ARG A 25 10.48 6.45 2.97
CA ARG A 25 10.30 5.02 3.28
C ARG A 25 9.59 4.29 2.14
N TRP A 26 8.55 4.90 1.57
CA TRP A 26 7.80 4.36 0.44
C TRP A 26 8.66 4.11 -0.79
N LYS A 27 9.63 4.97 -1.09
CA LYS A 27 10.57 4.76 -2.21
C LYS A 27 11.40 3.49 -2.07
N ILE A 28 11.68 3.05 -0.85
CA ILE A 28 12.42 1.80 -0.61
C ILE A 28 11.44 0.62 -0.70
N PHE A 29 10.30 0.74 -0.02
CA PHE A 29 9.25 -0.28 0.00
C PHE A 29 8.78 -0.63 -1.41
N SER A 30 8.40 0.36 -2.22
CA SER A 30 7.92 0.15 -3.60
C SER A 30 8.91 -0.63 -4.47
N LYS A 31 10.22 -0.43 -4.30
CA LYS A 31 11.26 -1.17 -5.02
C LYS A 31 11.34 -2.62 -4.56
N ILE A 32 11.37 -2.84 -3.25
CA ILE A 32 11.40 -4.19 -2.66
C ILE A 32 10.16 -4.96 -3.08
N HIS A 33 8.99 -4.33 -2.96
CA HIS A 33 7.70 -4.90 -3.30
C HIS A 33 7.61 -5.31 -4.77
N HIS A 34 8.06 -4.45 -5.70
CA HIS A 34 8.12 -4.81 -7.12
C HIS A 34 8.96 -6.07 -7.35
N LEU A 35 10.14 -6.16 -6.71
CA LEU A 35 11.00 -7.35 -6.83
C LEU A 35 10.33 -8.59 -6.24
N MET A 36 9.62 -8.45 -5.10
CA MET A 36 8.84 -9.55 -4.53
C MET A 36 7.75 -10.03 -5.49
N GLU A 37 7.01 -9.13 -6.15
CA GLU A 37 5.98 -9.52 -7.12
C GLU A 37 6.56 -10.27 -8.32
N VAL A 38 7.71 -9.81 -8.84
CA VAL A 38 8.40 -10.49 -9.95
C VAL A 38 8.87 -11.87 -9.52
N ILE A 39 9.52 -12.00 -8.36
CA ILE A 39 9.99 -13.32 -7.87
C ILE A 39 8.80 -14.24 -7.59
N LYS A 40 7.70 -13.73 -7.02
CA LYS A 40 6.48 -14.51 -6.77
C LYS A 40 5.76 -14.98 -8.04
N SER A 41 6.03 -14.35 -9.17
CA SER A 41 5.47 -14.76 -10.46
C SER A 41 6.22 -15.94 -11.11
N GLU A 42 7.44 -16.25 -10.64
CA GLU A 42 8.25 -17.34 -11.15
C GLU A 42 7.88 -18.68 -10.51
N PRO A 43 7.99 -19.80 -11.24
CA PRO A 43 7.89 -21.13 -10.66
C PRO A 43 8.89 -21.29 -9.51
N GLU A 44 8.45 -21.89 -8.40
CA GLU A 44 9.26 -22.10 -7.17
C GLU A 44 9.66 -20.81 -6.42
N HIS A 45 9.17 -19.63 -6.81
CA HIS A 45 9.50 -18.35 -6.18
C HIS A 45 11.01 -18.02 -6.20
N VAL A 46 11.71 -18.43 -7.26
CA VAL A 46 13.16 -18.33 -7.42
C VAL A 46 13.51 -17.81 -8.82
N ILE A 47 14.46 -16.87 -8.90
CA ILE A 47 14.94 -16.30 -10.17
C ILE A 47 16.45 -16.04 -10.14
N SER A 48 17.12 -16.13 -11.29
CA SER A 48 18.52 -15.73 -11.38
C SER A 48 18.65 -14.20 -11.27
N ILE A 49 19.68 -13.70 -10.59
CA ILE A 49 19.95 -12.25 -10.51
C ILE A 49 20.13 -11.64 -11.90
N ARG A 50 20.65 -12.41 -12.87
CA ARG A 50 20.82 -11.95 -14.25
C ARG A 50 19.48 -11.61 -14.92
N TYR A 51 18.45 -12.40 -14.69
CA TYR A 51 17.10 -12.12 -15.19
C TYR A 51 16.45 -10.98 -14.42
N LEU A 52 16.56 -10.98 -13.09
CA LEU A 52 16.00 -9.91 -12.26
C LEU A 52 16.64 -8.53 -12.53
N GLU A 53 17.88 -8.47 -13.04
CA GLU A 53 18.53 -7.22 -13.44
C GLU A 53 17.78 -6.51 -14.60
N GLN A 54 16.91 -7.20 -15.35
CA GLN A 54 16.02 -6.58 -16.35
C GLN A 54 15.04 -5.59 -15.71
N GLU A 55 14.63 -5.85 -14.46
CA GLU A 55 13.73 -5.01 -13.68
C GLU A 55 14.39 -3.77 -13.08
N ARG A 56 15.71 -3.58 -13.29
CA ARG A 56 16.49 -2.45 -12.76
C ARG A 56 15.86 -1.09 -13.08
N ARG A 57 15.29 -0.94 -14.28
CA ARG A 57 14.63 0.29 -14.72
C ARG A 57 13.35 0.54 -13.94
N GLN A 58 12.56 -0.48 -13.65
CA GLN A 58 11.31 -0.34 -12.90
C GLN A 58 11.55 0.06 -11.45
N ILE A 59 12.59 -0.49 -10.81
CA ILE A 59 12.95 -0.12 -9.43
C ILE A 59 13.78 1.16 -9.33
N ASN A 60 14.06 1.85 -10.46
CA ASN A 60 14.91 3.04 -10.51
C ASN A 60 16.20 2.87 -9.69
N LEU A 61 16.94 1.77 -9.90
CA LEU A 61 18.20 1.51 -9.20
C LEU A 61 19.38 2.07 -10.04
N PRO A 62 19.99 3.21 -9.64
CA PRO A 62 21.03 3.85 -10.43
C PRO A 62 22.32 3.02 -10.45
N LYS A 63 23.08 3.11 -11.53
CA LYS A 63 24.47 2.59 -11.57
C LYS A 63 25.35 3.52 -10.70
N PRO A 64 26.38 3.00 -10.00
CA PRO A 64 26.94 1.64 -10.07
C PRO A 64 26.37 0.63 -9.06
N HIS A 65 25.31 0.97 -8.30
CA HIS A 65 24.77 0.08 -7.26
C HIS A 65 24.29 -1.25 -7.87
N ARG A 66 24.74 -2.38 -7.32
CA ARG A 66 24.37 -3.73 -7.79
C ARG A 66 23.05 -4.15 -7.18
N LEU A 67 22.23 -4.88 -7.95
CA LEU A 67 20.98 -5.43 -7.46
C LEU A 67 21.19 -6.42 -6.32
N SER A 68 22.24 -7.25 -6.40
CA SER A 68 22.64 -8.16 -5.33
C SER A 68 22.87 -7.43 -4.00
N ASP A 69 23.53 -6.27 -4.04
CA ASP A 69 23.87 -5.51 -2.83
C ASP A 69 22.63 -4.81 -2.26
N PHE A 70 21.67 -4.46 -3.13
CA PHE A 70 20.37 -3.94 -2.73
C PHE A 70 19.54 -5.01 -2.01
N LEU A 71 19.41 -6.21 -2.59
CA LEU A 71 18.65 -7.32 -2.02
C LEU A 71 19.22 -7.77 -0.67
N ARG A 72 20.55 -7.78 -0.52
CA ARG A 72 21.24 -8.10 0.75
C ARG A 72 20.90 -7.17 1.91
N LYS A 73 20.28 -6.00 1.66
CA LYS A 73 19.79 -5.10 2.72
C LYS A 73 18.50 -5.60 3.37
N SER A 74 17.85 -6.59 2.78
CA SER A 74 16.59 -7.17 3.26
C SER A 74 16.70 -8.70 3.36
N PRO A 75 17.59 -9.23 4.22
CA PRO A 75 17.85 -10.66 4.33
C PRO A 75 16.66 -11.46 4.88
N LYS A 76 15.68 -10.80 5.50
CA LYS A 76 14.41 -11.40 5.91
C LYS A 76 13.41 -11.60 4.77
N LEU A 77 13.68 -11.05 3.59
CA LEU A 77 12.79 -11.10 2.44
C LEU A 77 13.37 -11.95 1.29
N PHE A 78 14.70 -11.94 1.17
CA PHE A 78 15.40 -12.50 0.02
C PHE A 78 16.56 -13.38 0.44
N ASP A 79 16.58 -14.60 -0.09
CA ASP A 79 17.67 -15.55 0.07
C ASP A 79 18.52 -15.62 -1.20
N LEU A 80 19.77 -15.18 -1.09
CA LEU A 80 20.72 -15.19 -2.20
C LEU A 80 21.71 -16.34 -2.07
N TYR A 81 21.75 -17.21 -3.07
CA TYR A 81 22.66 -18.36 -3.11
C TYR A 81 23.29 -18.53 -4.49
N LYS A 82 24.39 -19.29 -4.56
CA LYS A 82 25.06 -19.62 -5.81
C LYS A 82 24.81 -21.08 -6.17
N ASP A 83 24.54 -21.34 -7.44
CA ASP A 83 24.50 -22.71 -7.94
C ASP A 83 25.90 -23.31 -8.13
N ARG A 84 25.96 -24.59 -8.51
CA ARG A 84 27.24 -25.30 -8.78
C ARG A 84 28.06 -24.68 -9.91
N LYS A 85 27.44 -23.90 -10.80
CA LYS A 85 28.08 -23.20 -11.92
C LYS A 85 28.53 -21.79 -11.54
N GLY A 86 28.27 -21.35 -10.30
CA GLY A 86 28.59 -20.01 -9.80
C GLY A 86 27.56 -18.94 -10.15
N THR A 87 26.43 -19.30 -10.77
CA THR A 87 25.32 -18.36 -11.06
C THR A 87 24.68 -17.93 -9.76
N LEU A 88 24.43 -16.62 -9.59
CA LEU A 88 23.75 -16.08 -8.42
C LEU A 88 22.24 -16.10 -8.63
N TRP A 89 21.54 -16.74 -7.70
CA TRP A 89 20.08 -16.87 -7.65
C TRP A 89 19.55 -16.12 -6.43
N VAL A 90 18.29 -15.71 -6.52
CA VAL A 90 17.52 -15.14 -5.41
C VAL A 90 16.17 -15.83 -5.33
N GLY A 91 15.81 -16.26 -4.12
CA GLY A 91 14.46 -16.72 -3.78
C GLY A 91 13.82 -15.83 -2.73
N MET A 92 12.51 -15.97 -2.56
CA MET A 92 11.82 -15.47 -1.38
C MET A 92 12.20 -16.34 -0.16
N THR A 93 12.36 -15.70 1.00
CA THR A 93 12.41 -16.42 2.28
C THR A 93 11.07 -17.15 2.54
N PRO A 94 11.07 -18.23 3.36
CA PRO A 94 9.92 -19.13 3.54
C PRO A 94 8.61 -18.49 4.01
N GLU A 95 7.53 -19.28 4.01
CA GLU A 95 6.14 -18.87 4.27
C GLU A 95 5.90 -18.14 5.61
N ASP A 96 6.77 -18.31 6.61
CA ASP A 96 6.67 -17.67 7.93
C ASP A 96 6.48 -16.14 7.87
N LEU A 97 6.98 -15.51 6.80
CA LEU A 97 6.86 -14.07 6.60
C LEU A 97 5.45 -13.62 6.19
N LEU A 98 4.68 -14.51 5.53
CA LEU A 98 3.30 -14.23 5.16
C LEU A 98 2.40 -14.20 6.41
N GLU A 99 2.64 -15.10 7.37
CA GLU A 99 1.90 -15.10 8.64
C GLU A 99 2.22 -13.85 9.49
N GLU A 100 3.45 -13.35 9.44
CA GLU A 100 3.82 -12.08 10.09
C GLU A 100 3.11 -10.90 9.43
N GLU A 101 3.04 -10.86 8.09
CA GLU A 101 2.29 -9.83 7.33
C GLU A 101 0.80 -9.85 7.68
N GLU A 102 0.16 -11.02 7.66
CA GLU A 102 -1.26 -11.16 8.01
C GLU A 102 -1.56 -10.71 9.44
N ARG A 103 -0.70 -11.08 10.41
CA ARG A 103 -0.84 -10.63 11.80
C ARG A 103 -0.74 -9.11 11.94
N GLU A 104 0.18 -8.49 11.22
CA GLU A 104 0.36 -7.03 11.28
C GLU A 104 -0.83 -6.29 10.64
N ILE A 105 -1.38 -6.82 9.53
CA ILE A 105 -2.60 -6.29 8.89
C ILE A 105 -3.78 -6.38 9.85
N GLU A 106 -3.98 -7.54 10.50
CA GLU A 106 -5.06 -7.73 11.46
C GLU A 106 -4.92 -6.79 12.66
N ALA A 107 -3.71 -6.63 13.19
CA ALA A 107 -3.42 -5.72 14.31
C ALA A 107 -3.78 -4.26 14.00
N HIS A 108 -3.74 -3.85 12.73
CA HIS A 108 -4.06 -2.49 12.29
C HIS A 108 -5.47 -2.36 11.68
N SER A 109 -6.23 -3.45 11.60
CA SER A 109 -7.50 -3.52 10.88
C SER A 109 -8.51 -2.45 11.34
N ASP A 110 -8.63 -2.22 12.66
CA ASP A 110 -9.52 -1.20 13.21
C ASP A 110 -9.14 0.22 12.78
N LYS A 111 -7.83 0.48 12.69
CA LYS A 111 -7.31 1.78 12.24
C LYS A 111 -7.58 1.97 10.75
N LEU A 112 -7.46 0.92 9.96
CA LEU A 112 -7.83 0.93 8.55
C LEU A 112 -9.33 1.17 8.38
N ALA A 113 -10.17 0.60 9.23
CA ALA A 113 -11.61 0.85 9.20
C ALA A 113 -11.94 2.31 9.52
N GLU A 114 -11.25 2.92 10.49
CA GLU A 114 -11.36 4.36 10.75
C GLU A 114 -10.98 5.20 9.52
N TYR A 115 -9.86 4.91 8.88
CA TYR A 115 -9.42 5.64 7.69
C TYR A 115 -10.34 5.43 6.48
N GLY A 116 -10.77 4.19 6.22
CA GLY A 116 -11.74 3.87 5.17
C GLY A 116 -13.06 4.62 5.38
N THR A 117 -13.55 4.68 6.62
CA THR A 117 -14.75 5.44 6.97
C THR A 117 -14.57 6.93 6.67
N ARG A 118 -13.44 7.53 7.06
CA ARG A 118 -13.16 8.94 6.77
C ARG A 118 -13.05 9.23 5.27
N ILE A 119 -12.45 8.32 4.50
CA ILE A 119 -12.37 8.44 3.04
C ILE A 119 -13.79 8.43 2.43
N LEU A 120 -14.63 7.49 2.85
CA LEU A 120 -16.02 7.44 2.39
C LEU A 120 -16.81 8.68 2.81
N MET A 121 -16.61 9.20 4.03
CA MET A 121 -17.23 10.45 4.47
C MET A 121 -16.90 11.66 3.59
N MET A 122 -15.74 11.64 2.92
CA MET A 122 -15.32 12.68 1.97
C MET A 122 -15.68 12.38 0.52
N SER A 123 -16.21 11.18 0.23
CA SER A 123 -16.58 10.74 -1.11
C SER A 123 -17.99 11.19 -1.49
N ILE A 124 -18.23 11.28 -2.80
CA ILE A 124 -19.56 11.55 -3.34
C ILE A 124 -20.48 10.38 -2.97
N ASP A 125 -21.69 10.70 -2.51
CA ASP A 125 -22.70 9.73 -2.06
C ASP A 125 -22.23 8.76 -0.98
N LYS A 126 -21.10 9.07 -0.32
CA LYS A 126 -20.47 8.23 0.72
C LYS A 126 -20.12 6.82 0.24
N GLN A 127 -19.83 6.67 -1.05
CA GLN A 127 -19.51 5.40 -1.67
C GLN A 127 -18.35 5.52 -2.66
N ILE A 128 -17.56 4.44 -2.77
CA ILE A 128 -16.47 4.32 -3.75
C ILE A 128 -16.55 2.95 -4.40
N ARG A 129 -16.34 2.89 -5.72
CA ARG A 129 -16.30 1.61 -6.44
C ARG A 129 -15.21 0.69 -5.91
N VAL A 130 -15.57 -0.58 -5.72
CA VAL A 130 -14.68 -1.61 -5.16
C VAL A 130 -13.46 -1.85 -6.04
N ASP A 131 -13.59 -1.78 -7.37
CA ASP A 131 -12.47 -1.92 -8.31
C ASP A 131 -11.42 -0.82 -8.14
N LYS A 132 -11.85 0.42 -7.82
CA LYS A 132 -10.95 1.54 -7.54
C LYS A 132 -10.22 1.35 -6.21
N ILE A 133 -10.91 0.89 -5.16
CA ILE A 133 -10.27 0.57 -3.89
C ILE A 133 -9.27 -0.59 -4.09
N ALA A 134 -9.67 -1.64 -4.81
CA ALA A 134 -8.84 -2.81 -5.06
C ALA A 134 -7.53 -2.48 -5.80
N HIS A 135 -7.55 -1.45 -6.67
CA HIS A 135 -6.37 -0.97 -7.36
C HIS A 135 -5.32 -0.37 -6.40
N PHE A 136 -5.76 0.32 -5.36
CA PHE A 136 -4.90 0.98 -4.36
C PHE A 136 -4.87 0.23 -3.01
N ARG A 137 -5.37 -1.02 -2.96
CA ARG A 137 -5.58 -1.74 -1.69
C ARG A 137 -4.32 -1.80 -0.83
N LYS A 138 -3.17 -2.02 -1.46
CA LYS A 138 -1.87 -2.13 -0.79
C LYS A 138 -1.42 -0.80 -0.21
N ASP A 139 -1.67 0.30 -0.91
CA ASP A 139 -1.39 1.66 -0.42
C ASP A 139 -2.25 2.02 0.79
N PHE A 140 -3.46 1.48 0.85
CA PHE A 140 -4.38 1.60 1.98
C PHE A 140 -4.15 0.56 3.08
N GLY A 141 -3.23 -0.39 2.91
CA GLY A 141 -2.99 -1.49 3.86
C GLY A 141 -4.13 -2.51 3.94
N LEU A 142 -5.05 -2.52 2.98
CA LEU A 142 -6.18 -3.45 2.97
C LEU A 142 -5.72 -4.86 2.58
N PRO A 143 -6.29 -5.91 3.21
CA PRO A 143 -5.97 -7.30 2.88
C PRO A 143 -6.43 -7.64 1.45
N PHE A 144 -5.84 -8.68 0.86
CA PHE A 144 -6.14 -9.08 -0.52
C PHE A 144 -7.62 -9.43 -0.72
N ASP A 145 -8.20 -10.10 0.27
CA ASP A 145 -9.59 -10.56 0.32
C ASP A 145 -10.53 -9.54 0.97
N PHE A 146 -10.16 -8.24 1.04
CA PHE A 146 -10.91 -7.25 1.81
C PHE A 146 -12.41 -7.22 1.48
N ARG A 147 -12.75 -7.39 0.20
CA ARG A 147 -14.13 -7.44 -0.29
C ARG A 147 -14.94 -8.56 0.38
N ASN A 148 -14.36 -9.75 0.50
CA ASN A 148 -15.07 -10.95 0.95
C ASN A 148 -14.97 -11.16 2.46
N ASN A 149 -13.95 -10.61 3.12
CA ASN A 149 -13.69 -10.88 4.53
C ASN A 149 -13.68 -9.60 5.37
N TRP A 150 -12.70 -8.72 5.13
CA TRP A 150 -12.50 -7.50 5.92
C TRP A 150 -13.73 -6.59 6.01
N VAL A 151 -14.45 -6.37 4.91
CA VAL A 151 -15.69 -5.55 4.91
C VAL A 151 -16.75 -6.14 5.85
N HIS A 152 -16.85 -7.48 5.92
CA HIS A 152 -17.83 -8.16 6.76
C HIS A 152 -17.47 -8.12 8.25
N ASN A 153 -16.21 -7.84 8.60
CA ASN A 153 -15.79 -7.61 9.99
C ASN A 153 -16.28 -6.25 10.53
N TYR A 154 -16.70 -5.34 9.65
CA TYR A 154 -17.15 -3.99 10.00
C TYR A 154 -18.56 -3.67 9.45
N PRO A 155 -19.59 -4.49 9.74
CA PRO A 155 -20.92 -4.35 9.14
C PRO A 155 -21.64 -3.06 9.58
N ASN A 156 -21.25 -2.50 10.72
CA ASN A 156 -21.76 -1.22 11.21
C ASN A 156 -21.15 -0.01 10.48
N LEU A 157 -20.06 -0.20 9.73
CA LEU A 157 -19.36 0.86 9.00
C LEU A 157 -19.56 0.73 7.50
N PHE A 158 -19.49 -0.48 6.96
CA PHE A 158 -19.42 -0.70 5.52
C PHE A 158 -20.46 -1.69 5.03
N ARG A 159 -20.89 -1.49 3.79
CA ARG A 159 -21.72 -2.44 3.05
C ARG A 159 -21.33 -2.43 1.58
N LEU A 160 -21.44 -3.57 0.93
CA LEU A 160 -21.31 -3.68 -0.53
C LEU A 160 -22.67 -3.48 -1.18
N VAL A 161 -22.73 -2.56 -2.15
CA VAL A 161 -23.93 -2.24 -2.93
C VAL A 161 -23.63 -2.46 -4.40
N LYS A 162 -24.53 -3.14 -5.10
CA LYS A 162 -24.44 -3.31 -6.55
C LYS A 162 -25.30 -2.26 -7.24
N ALA A 163 -24.75 -1.63 -8.28
CA ALA A 163 -25.48 -0.77 -9.19
C ALA A 163 -25.46 -1.44 -10.56
N GLU A 164 -26.66 -1.66 -11.11
CA GLU A 164 -26.84 -2.18 -12.45
C GLU A 164 -26.42 -1.11 -13.47
N ALA A 165 -25.84 -1.55 -14.59
CA ALA A 165 -25.47 -0.62 -15.65
C ALA A 165 -26.71 -0.26 -16.50
N ASP A 166 -27.06 1.02 -16.53
CA ASP A 166 -28.22 1.54 -17.28
C ASP A 166 -28.15 1.28 -18.80
N ASP A 167 -26.95 1.06 -19.34
CA ASP A 167 -26.67 0.85 -20.77
C ASP A 167 -26.47 -0.63 -21.15
N GLY A 168 -26.77 -1.56 -20.23
CA GLY A 168 -26.47 -2.99 -20.43
C GLY A 168 -24.98 -3.33 -20.31
N GLY A 169 -24.18 -2.41 -19.76
CA GLY A 169 -22.77 -2.60 -19.42
C GLY A 169 -22.54 -3.52 -18.23
N VAL A 170 -21.33 -3.45 -17.66
CA VAL A 170 -20.93 -4.31 -16.54
C VAL A 170 -21.43 -3.70 -15.23
N ASP A 171 -22.22 -4.44 -14.46
CA ASP A 171 -22.62 -4.07 -13.10
C ASP A 171 -21.41 -3.62 -12.26
N HIS A 172 -21.63 -2.58 -11.48
CA HIS A 172 -20.60 -2.02 -10.61
C HIS A 172 -20.91 -2.30 -9.15
N GLU A 173 -19.89 -2.63 -8.37
CA GLU A 173 -20.02 -2.78 -6.93
C GLU A 173 -19.32 -1.62 -6.23
N PHE A 174 -19.99 -1.10 -5.20
CA PHE A 174 -19.56 0.03 -4.41
C PHE A 174 -19.43 -0.37 -2.95
N LEU A 175 -18.38 0.11 -2.31
CA LEU A 175 -18.28 0.13 -0.86
C LEU A 175 -18.97 1.39 -0.35
N GLU A 176 -20.06 1.23 0.37
CA GLU A 176 -20.89 2.31 0.92
C GLU A 176 -20.68 2.44 2.44
N LEU A 177 -20.68 3.69 2.91
CA LEU A 177 -20.71 4.00 4.34
C LEU A 177 -22.11 3.77 4.93
N VAL A 178 -22.22 2.85 5.89
CA VAL A 178 -23.46 2.53 6.59
C VAL A 178 -23.78 3.56 7.66
N ASN A 179 -22.82 3.85 8.55
CA ASN A 179 -23.04 4.74 9.69
C ASN A 179 -22.03 5.89 9.74
N TRP A 180 -22.54 7.12 9.86
CA TRP A 180 -21.72 8.31 10.00
C TRP A 180 -21.27 8.51 11.46
N LYS A 181 -19.99 8.27 11.73
CA LYS A 181 -19.36 8.56 13.03
C LYS A 181 -18.86 10.00 13.13
N ASN A 182 -19.64 10.86 13.78
CA ASN A 182 -19.29 12.27 14.01
C ASN A 182 -17.93 12.47 14.72
N GLU A 183 -17.53 11.54 15.58
CA GLU A 183 -16.24 11.58 16.28
C GLU A 183 -15.04 11.53 15.34
N TRP A 184 -15.21 10.90 14.17
CA TRP A 184 -14.18 10.79 13.13
C TRP A 184 -14.26 11.91 12.09
N ALA A 185 -15.39 12.62 12.04
CA ALA A 185 -15.61 13.81 11.22
C ALA A 185 -15.09 15.10 11.89
N ILE A 186 -13.99 15.02 12.63
CA ILE A 186 -13.34 16.17 13.28
C ILE A 186 -11.90 16.25 12.78
N THR A 187 -11.54 17.38 12.20
CA THR A 187 -10.18 17.62 11.71
C THR A 187 -9.18 17.73 12.88
N GLU A 188 -7.92 17.39 12.63
CA GLU A 188 -6.87 17.56 13.64
C GLU A 188 -6.68 19.04 14.04
N LEU A 189 -6.99 19.99 13.16
CA LEU A 189 -7.00 21.42 13.46
C LEU A 189 -8.08 21.77 14.48
N GLU A 190 -9.31 21.25 14.30
CA GLU A 190 -10.41 21.47 15.25
C GLU A 190 -10.14 20.80 16.60
N LYS A 191 -9.58 19.58 16.62
CA LYS A 191 -9.18 18.92 17.87
C LYS A 191 -8.17 19.75 18.65
N ARG A 192 -7.17 20.32 17.97
CA ARG A 192 -6.20 21.23 18.59
C ARG A 192 -6.87 22.51 19.09
N GLY A 193 -7.72 23.14 18.27
CA GLY A 193 -8.45 24.35 18.65
C GLY A 193 -9.36 24.19 19.87
N LYS A 194 -10.04 23.04 20.01
CA LYS A 194 -10.86 22.71 21.19
C LYS A 194 -10.01 22.57 22.47
N LYS A 195 -8.80 22.00 22.39
CA LYS A 195 -7.86 21.94 23.53
C LYS A 195 -7.38 23.32 24.00
N PHE A 196 -7.30 24.31 23.11
CA PHE A 196 -6.90 25.68 23.47
C PHE A 196 -8.01 26.51 24.13
N ARG A 197 -9.28 26.18 23.89
CA ARG A 197 -10.43 26.90 24.49
C ARG A 197 -10.86 26.36 25.86
N GLY A 198 -10.27 25.25 26.32
CA GLY A 198 -10.55 24.62 27.62
C GLY A 198 -9.50 24.91 28.70
N ARG A 199 -8.75 26.01 28.59
CA ARG A 199 -7.85 26.54 29.62
C ARG A 199 -8.24 27.97 29.98
#